data_AF-A0A2T7PY22-F1
#
_entry.id   AF-A0A2T7PY22-F1
#
_cell.length_a   1.000
_cell.length_b   1.000
_cell.length_c   1.000
_cell.angle_alpha   90.00
_cell.angle_beta   90.00
_cell.angle_gamma   90.00
#
_symmetry.space_group_name_H-M   'P 1'
#
loop_
_entity.id
_entity.type
_entity.pdbx_description
1 polymer ?
#
loop_
_entity_poly.entity_id
_entity_poly.type
_entity_poly.pdbx_seq_one_letter_code
_entity_poly.pdbx_strand_id
1 'polypeptide(L)'
;MGSIAQGLSESEITSLANLDLDVLSTLGQYTGWTLDQLKSGFSSWLKKYINNNISAITGSHLQQIGDFACGATAQQISSISTSAFKDALNKIGTLYSCSAEQLEAWAALGLQALGSVTEWTYAQSATFDVLYAGLSGSSLSLLSSTQLSMISLDVFVRIKPTAFSALTVSQMASLSTAQALSVTDDQLSVLNPAQKAQLRALGATISDPSGAPG
;
A
#
# COMPACT_ATOMS: atom_id res chain seq x y z
N MET A 1 -9.73 -17.02 1.25
CA MET A 1 -11.11 -17.20 1.76
C MET A 1 -11.97 -15.93 1.54
N GLY A 2 -11.91 -15.30 0.37
CA GLY A 2 -12.51 -13.97 0.11
C GLY A 2 -13.96 -13.96 -0.41
N SER A 3 -14.67 -15.10 -0.37
CA SER A 3 -16.00 -15.21 -0.97
C SER A 3 -17.11 -14.53 -0.14
N ILE A 4 -16.92 -14.33 1.16
CA ILE A 4 -17.91 -13.67 2.03
C ILE A 4 -17.92 -12.15 1.81
N ALA A 5 -16.74 -11.53 1.67
CA ALA A 5 -16.62 -10.08 1.45
C ALA A 5 -17.32 -9.63 0.15
N GLN A 6 -17.24 -10.43 -0.91
CA GLN A 6 -17.90 -10.14 -2.18
C GLN A 6 -19.43 -10.31 -2.15
N GLY A 7 -19.97 -11.03 -1.16
CA GLY A 7 -21.41 -11.31 -1.07
C GLY A 7 -22.23 -10.22 -0.37
N LEU A 8 -21.61 -9.35 0.43
CA LEU A 8 -22.31 -8.32 1.21
C LEU A 8 -22.42 -7.00 0.45
N SER A 9 -23.61 -6.46 0.27
CA SER A 9 -23.82 -5.11 -0.25
C SER A 9 -23.36 -4.02 0.73
N GLU A 10 -23.13 -2.80 0.23
CA GLU A 10 -22.85 -1.62 1.06
C GLU A 10 -23.94 -1.35 2.11
N SER A 11 -25.20 -1.58 1.75
CA SER A 11 -26.35 -1.45 2.66
C SER A 11 -26.34 -2.51 3.77
N GLU A 12 -25.93 -3.74 3.46
CA GLU A 12 -25.79 -4.80 4.46
C GLU A 12 -24.62 -4.51 5.39
N ILE A 13 -23.47 -4.07 4.86
CA ILE A 13 -22.32 -3.65 5.68
C ILE A 13 -22.75 -2.52 6.62
N THR A 14 -23.44 -1.49 6.12
CA THR A 14 -23.92 -0.37 6.93
C THR A 14 -24.89 -0.84 8.02
N SER A 15 -25.81 -1.76 7.67
CA SER A 15 -26.76 -2.32 8.63
C SER A 15 -26.06 -3.12 9.73
N LEU A 16 -25.16 -4.03 9.37
CA LEU A 16 -24.35 -4.83 10.30
C LEU A 16 -23.45 -3.95 11.17
N ALA A 17 -22.82 -2.94 10.56
CA ALA A 17 -21.95 -2.00 11.23
C ALA A 17 -22.66 -1.16 12.30
N ASN A 18 -23.94 -0.86 12.05
CA ASN A 18 -24.78 -0.19 13.02
C ASN A 18 -25.17 -1.10 14.20
N LEU A 19 -25.01 -2.42 14.12
CA LEU A 19 -25.36 -3.35 15.20
C LEU A 19 -24.23 -3.48 16.24
N ASP A 20 -23.01 -3.88 15.86
CA ASP A 20 -21.95 -4.23 16.83
C ASP A 20 -20.52 -3.91 16.35
N LEU A 21 -19.62 -3.57 17.28
CA LEU A 21 -18.20 -3.34 17.04
C LEU A 21 -17.49 -4.66 16.74
N ASP A 22 -17.88 -5.74 17.40
CA ASP A 22 -17.26 -7.05 17.26
C ASP A 22 -17.50 -7.61 15.85
N VAL A 23 -18.69 -7.35 15.29
CA VAL A 23 -19.02 -7.70 13.90
C VAL A 23 -18.15 -6.90 12.94
N LEU A 24 -18.04 -5.57 13.12
CA LEU A 24 -17.17 -4.73 12.29
C LEU A 24 -15.71 -5.12 12.36
N SER A 25 -15.22 -5.37 13.56
CA SER A 25 -13.84 -5.82 13.81
C SER A 25 -13.58 -7.12 13.08
N THR A 26 -14.49 -8.10 13.21
CA THR A 26 -14.40 -9.40 12.54
C THR A 26 -14.43 -9.26 11.02
N LEU A 27 -15.38 -8.50 10.48
CA LEU A 27 -15.49 -8.24 9.04
C LEU A 27 -14.23 -7.55 8.50
N GLY A 28 -13.75 -6.55 9.22
CA GLY A 28 -12.52 -5.82 8.91
C GLY A 28 -11.26 -6.70 8.93
N GLN A 29 -11.27 -7.90 9.50
CA GLN A 29 -10.12 -8.81 9.39
C GLN A 29 -10.08 -9.59 8.07
N TYR A 30 -11.16 -9.61 7.28
CA TYR A 30 -11.17 -10.26 5.97
C TYR A 30 -10.63 -9.34 4.87
N THR A 31 -10.07 -9.95 3.83
CA THR A 31 -9.62 -9.27 2.61
C THR A 31 -10.57 -9.54 1.45
N GLY A 32 -10.42 -8.79 0.35
CA GLY A 32 -11.22 -8.98 -0.88
C GLY A 32 -12.48 -8.12 -0.95
N TRP A 33 -12.56 -7.08 -0.11
CA TRP A 33 -13.58 -6.03 -0.18
C TRP A 33 -13.37 -5.15 -1.41
N THR A 34 -14.47 -4.67 -1.99
CA THR A 34 -14.47 -3.56 -2.94
C THR A 34 -14.19 -2.24 -2.22
N LEU A 35 -13.70 -1.23 -2.94
CA LEU A 35 -13.43 0.09 -2.35
C LEU A 35 -14.68 0.74 -1.74
N ASP A 36 -15.86 0.51 -2.31
CA ASP A 36 -17.09 1.10 -1.79
C ASP A 36 -17.55 0.41 -0.50
N GLN A 37 -17.45 -0.92 -0.43
CA GLN A 37 -17.66 -1.67 0.81
C GLN A 37 -16.70 -1.24 1.92
N LEU A 38 -15.43 -1.02 1.59
CA LEU A 38 -14.42 -0.51 2.54
C LEU A 38 -14.82 0.86 3.08
N LYS A 39 -15.23 1.78 2.21
CA LYS A 39 -15.72 3.12 2.60
C LYS A 39 -16.96 3.04 3.49
N SER A 40 -17.93 2.17 3.17
CA SER A 40 -19.13 1.98 3.99
C SER A 40 -18.79 1.46 5.38
N GLY A 41 -17.88 0.48 5.47
CA GLY A 41 -17.39 -0.08 6.72
C GLY A 41 -16.68 0.97 7.58
N PHE A 42 -15.72 1.69 6.97
CA PHE A 42 -14.99 2.77 7.65
C PHE A 42 -15.91 3.88 8.15
N SER A 43 -16.82 4.37 7.29
CA SER A 43 -17.71 5.49 7.62
C SER A 43 -18.68 5.13 8.75
N SER A 44 -19.23 3.92 8.71
CA SER A 44 -20.10 3.42 9.78
C SER A 44 -19.35 3.31 11.11
N TRP A 45 -18.14 2.73 11.10
CA TRP A 45 -17.30 2.65 12.28
C TRP A 45 -16.91 4.03 12.83
N LEU A 46 -16.44 4.91 11.95
CA LEU A 46 -15.98 6.24 12.32
C LEU A 46 -17.10 7.06 12.98
N LYS A 47 -18.32 7.00 12.41
CA LYS A 47 -19.49 7.67 12.96
C LYS A 47 -19.86 7.11 14.33
N LYS A 48 -19.89 5.79 14.47
CA LYS A 48 -20.44 5.11 15.66
C LYS A 48 -19.48 5.08 16.85
N TYR A 49 -18.18 4.87 16.61
CA TYR A 49 -17.20 4.63 17.68
C TYR A 49 -16.24 5.78 17.91
N ILE A 50 -16.02 6.59 16.89
CA ILE A 50 -15.05 7.69 16.91
C ILE A 50 -15.75 9.05 16.84
N ASN A 51 -17.08 9.09 16.76
CA ASN A 51 -17.88 10.32 16.65
C ASN A 51 -17.40 11.26 15.53
N ASN A 52 -16.94 10.70 14.41
CA ASN A 52 -16.32 11.44 13.29
C ASN A 52 -15.03 12.22 13.65
N ASN A 53 -14.47 12.01 14.84
CA ASN A 53 -13.25 12.67 15.29
C ASN A 53 -12.00 11.84 14.93
N ILE A 54 -11.50 12.00 13.70
CA ILE A 54 -10.31 11.27 13.22
C ILE A 54 -9.10 11.38 14.17
N SER A 55 -8.91 12.51 14.84
CA SER A 55 -7.79 12.71 15.77
C SER A 55 -7.92 11.87 17.05
N ALA A 56 -9.08 11.29 17.33
CA ALA A 56 -9.29 10.33 18.42
C ALA A 56 -8.98 8.86 18.04
N ILE A 57 -8.59 8.60 16.78
CA ILE A 57 -8.14 7.27 16.36
C ILE A 57 -6.83 6.92 17.08
N THR A 58 -6.79 5.74 17.70
CA THR A 58 -5.63 5.18 18.41
C THR A 58 -5.07 3.98 17.64
N GLY A 59 -3.93 3.43 18.06
CA GLY A 59 -3.40 2.20 17.46
C GLY A 59 -4.37 1.02 17.59
N SER A 60 -4.96 0.82 18.77
CA SER A 60 -5.93 -0.24 19.01
C SER A 60 -7.15 -0.13 18.10
N HIS A 61 -7.61 1.10 17.83
CA HIS A 61 -8.68 1.37 16.88
C HIS A 61 -8.34 0.86 15.47
N LEU A 62 -7.12 1.17 14.98
CA LEU A 62 -6.65 0.73 13.65
C LEU A 62 -6.43 -0.79 13.58
N GLN A 63 -5.96 -1.41 14.66
CA GLN A 63 -5.84 -2.87 14.73
C GLN A 63 -7.20 -3.56 14.63
N GLN A 64 -8.21 -3.03 15.34
CA GLN A 64 -9.57 -3.59 15.36
C GLN A 64 -10.29 -3.45 14.03
N ILE A 65 -10.27 -2.25 13.42
CA ILE A 65 -11.02 -2.01 12.17
C ILE A 65 -10.44 -2.76 10.95
N GLY A 66 -9.14 -3.05 10.98
CA GLY A 66 -8.45 -3.79 9.94
C GLY A 66 -8.57 -3.26 8.52
N ASP A 67 -8.89 -4.10 7.54
CA ASP A 67 -8.97 -3.76 6.11
C ASP A 67 -9.93 -2.60 5.85
N PHE A 68 -10.96 -2.41 6.68
CA PHE A 68 -11.82 -1.23 6.59
C PHE A 68 -11.06 0.09 6.82
N ALA A 69 -9.83 0.10 7.35
CA ALA A 69 -8.96 1.28 7.32
C ALA A 69 -8.68 1.77 5.88
N CYS A 70 -8.75 0.88 4.89
CA CYS A 70 -8.73 1.21 3.46
C CYS A 70 -10.05 1.83 2.95
N GLY A 71 -10.99 2.17 3.82
CA GLY A 71 -12.14 3.02 3.49
C GLY A 71 -11.91 4.50 3.79
N ALA A 72 -10.84 4.84 4.51
CA ALA A 72 -10.50 6.22 4.85
C ALA A 72 -10.06 7.01 3.61
N THR A 73 -10.40 8.29 3.56
CA THR A 73 -9.86 9.22 2.56
C THR A 73 -8.40 9.58 2.87
N ALA A 74 -7.66 10.07 1.88
CA ALA A 74 -6.28 10.52 2.08
C ALA A 74 -6.18 11.63 3.15
N GLN A 75 -7.15 12.54 3.20
CA GLN A 75 -7.22 13.61 4.21
C GLN A 75 -7.45 13.05 5.62
N GLN A 76 -8.34 12.07 5.75
CA GLN A 76 -8.55 11.37 7.01
C GLN A 76 -7.28 10.65 7.47
N ILE A 77 -6.62 9.89 6.58
CA ILE A 77 -5.35 9.20 6.89
C ILE A 77 -4.31 10.22 7.38
N SER A 78 -4.15 11.35 6.68
CA SER A 78 -3.19 12.39 7.06
C SER A 78 -3.48 13.06 8.41
N SER A 79 -4.70 12.93 8.94
CA SER A 79 -5.11 13.49 10.23
C SER A 79 -4.98 12.49 11.40
N ILE A 80 -4.62 11.23 11.10
CA ILE A 80 -4.31 10.22 12.12
C ILE A 80 -2.96 10.55 12.76
N SER A 81 -2.88 10.42 14.08
CA SER A 81 -1.64 10.71 14.80
C SER A 81 -0.51 9.72 14.46
N THR A 82 0.74 10.20 14.45
CA THR A 82 1.92 9.36 14.23
C THR A 82 2.12 8.31 15.33
N SER A 83 1.61 8.54 16.54
CA SER A 83 1.58 7.54 17.61
C SER A 83 0.61 6.41 17.29
N ALA A 84 -0.64 6.71 16.91
CA ALA A 84 -1.62 5.71 16.50
C ALA A 84 -1.12 4.88 15.31
N PHE A 85 -0.47 5.53 14.34
CA PHE A 85 0.19 4.84 13.22
C PHE A 85 1.26 3.85 13.70
N LYS A 86 2.18 4.29 14.57
CA LYS A 86 3.25 3.42 15.09
C LYS A 86 2.70 2.22 15.85
N ASP A 87 1.71 2.45 16.70
CA ASP A 87 1.08 1.41 17.51
C ASP A 87 0.32 0.37 16.65
N ALA A 88 -0.09 0.72 15.43
CA ALA A 88 -0.82 -0.15 14.50
C ALA A 88 -0.01 -0.56 13.27
N LEU A 89 1.31 -0.35 13.28
CA LEU A 89 2.16 -0.48 12.11
C LEU A 89 2.07 -1.87 11.45
N ASN A 90 2.00 -2.92 12.26
CA ASN A 90 1.80 -4.30 11.81
C ASN A 90 0.50 -4.49 11.04
N LYS A 91 -0.59 -3.86 11.46
CA LYS A 91 -1.88 -3.97 10.78
C LYS A 91 -1.89 -3.14 9.51
N ILE A 92 -1.39 -1.91 9.58
CA ILE A 92 -1.25 -1.01 8.43
C ILE A 92 -0.43 -1.67 7.32
N GLY A 93 0.64 -2.38 7.69
CA GLY A 93 1.48 -3.14 6.78
C GLY A 93 0.78 -4.23 5.98
N THR A 94 -0.43 -4.64 6.38
CA THR A 94 -1.22 -5.68 5.73
C THR A 94 -2.41 -5.14 4.93
N LEU A 95 -2.52 -3.82 4.75
CA LEU A 95 -3.62 -3.14 4.06
C LEU A 95 -3.54 -3.22 2.52
N TYR A 96 -3.48 -4.45 1.99
CA TYR A 96 -3.36 -4.70 0.56
C TYR A 96 -4.60 -4.29 -0.25
N SER A 97 -5.76 -4.16 0.40
CA SER A 97 -7.04 -3.76 -0.24
C SER A 97 -7.16 -2.25 -0.52
N CYS A 98 -6.19 -1.44 -0.09
CA CYS A 98 -6.21 0.02 -0.26
C CYS A 98 -6.02 0.44 -1.73
N SER A 99 -6.68 1.54 -2.11
CA SER A 99 -6.38 2.27 -3.35
C SER A 99 -4.98 2.89 -3.32
N ALA A 100 -4.46 3.28 -4.48
CA ALA A 100 -3.15 3.87 -4.58
C ALA A 100 -3.06 5.23 -3.83
N GLU A 101 -4.13 6.02 -3.85
CA GLU A 101 -4.23 7.30 -3.11
C GLU A 101 -4.17 7.09 -1.59
N GLN A 102 -4.78 6.01 -1.10
CA GLN A 102 -4.74 5.67 0.32
C GLN A 102 -3.37 5.17 0.75
N LEU A 103 -2.72 4.35 -0.08
CA LEU A 103 -1.36 3.91 0.18
C LEU A 103 -0.38 5.08 0.20
N GLU A 104 -0.53 6.06 -0.70
CA GLU A 104 0.25 7.29 -0.67
C GLU A 104 0.09 8.05 0.65
N ALA A 105 -1.15 8.15 1.15
CA ALA A 105 -1.42 8.81 2.43
C ALA A 105 -0.82 8.02 3.62
N TRP A 106 -0.92 6.69 3.62
CA TRP A 106 -0.31 5.85 4.65
C TRP A 106 1.23 5.91 4.61
N ALA A 107 1.83 5.89 3.42
CA ALA A 107 3.26 6.02 3.23
C ALA A 107 3.75 7.41 3.69
N ALA A 108 3.02 8.48 3.38
CA ALA A 108 3.31 9.83 3.85
C ALA A 108 3.22 9.94 5.38
N LEU A 109 2.24 9.30 6.02
CA LEU A 109 2.16 9.22 7.47
C LEU A 109 3.31 8.38 8.06
N GLY A 110 3.72 7.32 7.37
CA GLY A 110 4.89 6.51 7.72
C GLY A 110 6.19 7.31 7.71
N LEU A 111 6.41 8.14 6.69
CA LEU A 111 7.58 9.04 6.63
C LEU A 111 7.56 10.08 7.77
N GLN A 112 6.39 10.61 8.13
CA GLN A 112 6.25 11.52 9.27
C GLN A 112 6.52 10.81 10.61
N ALA A 113 6.09 9.56 10.74
CA ALA A 113 6.21 8.81 11.98
C ALA A 113 7.62 8.23 12.17
N LEU A 114 8.22 7.67 11.11
CA LEU A 114 9.42 6.84 11.16
C LEU A 114 10.67 7.53 10.62
N GLY A 115 10.53 8.74 10.06
CA GLY A 115 11.62 9.45 9.39
C GLY A 115 11.75 9.07 7.92
N SER A 116 12.84 9.52 7.30
CA SER A 116 13.17 9.20 5.91
C SER A 116 13.27 7.69 5.70
N VAL A 117 13.04 7.22 4.47
CA VAL A 117 13.22 5.80 4.12
C VAL A 117 14.63 5.29 4.42
N THR A 118 15.63 6.18 4.47
CA THR A 118 17.01 5.83 4.83
C THR A 118 17.18 5.49 6.32
N GLU A 119 16.21 5.87 7.14
CA GLU A 119 16.19 5.61 8.59
C GLU A 119 15.38 4.34 8.92
N TRP A 120 14.63 3.80 7.97
CA TRP A 120 13.80 2.61 8.17
C TRP A 120 14.67 1.36 8.33
N THR A 121 14.52 0.70 9.46
CA THR A 121 15.26 -0.53 9.76
C THR A 121 14.71 -1.73 8.97
N TYR A 122 15.50 -2.80 8.87
CA TYR A 122 15.06 -4.09 8.30
C TYR A 122 13.80 -4.59 8.99
N ALA A 123 13.79 -4.59 10.33
CA ALA A 123 12.67 -5.11 11.13
C ALA A 123 11.38 -4.31 10.88
N GLN A 124 11.50 -2.98 10.82
CA GLN A 124 10.40 -2.10 10.43
C GLN A 124 9.91 -2.42 9.03
N SER A 125 10.79 -2.45 8.03
CA SER A 125 10.45 -2.72 6.64
C SER A 125 9.72 -4.05 6.45
N ALA A 126 10.13 -5.09 7.19
CA ALA A 126 9.47 -6.40 7.18
C ALA A 126 8.04 -6.38 7.75
N THR A 127 7.66 -5.36 8.53
CA THR A 127 6.31 -5.21 9.10
C THR A 127 5.36 -4.41 8.23
N PHE A 128 5.84 -3.63 7.26
CA PHE A 128 5.02 -2.65 6.53
C PHE A 128 5.23 -2.59 5.03
N ASP A 129 5.42 -3.75 4.39
CA ASP A 129 5.69 -3.86 2.95
C ASP A 129 4.76 -3.00 2.08
N VAL A 130 3.45 -2.97 2.37
CA VAL A 130 2.47 -2.21 1.58
C VAL A 130 2.76 -0.71 1.46
N LEU A 131 3.52 -0.11 2.39
CA LEU A 131 3.87 1.31 2.34
C LEU A 131 4.77 1.64 1.14
N TYR A 132 5.57 0.69 0.65
CA TYR A 132 6.44 0.91 -0.51
C TYR A 132 5.65 1.28 -1.78
N ALA A 133 4.44 0.72 -1.95
CA ALA A 133 3.57 1.05 -3.09
C ALA A 133 3.04 2.49 -3.05
N GLY A 134 3.02 3.13 -1.88
CA GLY A 134 2.59 4.53 -1.70
C GLY A 134 3.73 5.55 -1.70
N LEU A 135 4.99 5.12 -1.79
CA LEU A 135 6.11 6.05 -1.74
C LEU A 135 6.17 6.94 -2.99
N SER A 136 6.53 8.21 -2.77
CA SER A 136 6.86 9.12 -3.85
C SER A 136 8.11 8.65 -4.60
N GLY A 137 8.26 9.07 -5.86
CA GLY A 137 9.47 8.80 -6.64
C GLY A 137 10.75 9.30 -5.96
N SER A 138 10.69 10.47 -5.31
CA SER A 138 11.82 10.98 -4.51
C SER A 138 12.21 10.05 -3.37
N SER A 139 11.23 9.50 -2.64
CA SER A 139 11.50 8.55 -1.56
C SER A 139 12.02 7.22 -2.11
N LEU A 140 11.43 6.71 -3.20
CA LEU A 140 11.90 5.47 -3.84
C LEU A 140 13.35 5.59 -4.33
N SER A 141 13.76 6.74 -4.85
CA SER A 141 15.14 6.97 -5.33
C SER A 141 16.20 6.93 -4.21
N LEU A 142 15.78 7.00 -2.95
CA LEU A 142 16.65 6.93 -1.78
C LEU A 142 16.78 5.51 -1.19
N LEU A 143 15.96 4.55 -1.66
CA LEU A 143 16.01 3.19 -1.16
C LEU A 143 17.34 2.50 -1.50
N SER A 144 17.87 1.79 -0.51
CA SER A 144 18.99 0.87 -0.72
C SER A 144 18.56 -0.36 -1.53
N SER A 145 19.52 -1.06 -2.14
CA SER A 145 19.27 -2.35 -2.81
C SER A 145 18.67 -3.39 -1.88
N THR A 146 19.06 -3.39 -0.60
CA THR A 146 18.49 -4.28 0.43
C THR A 146 17.03 -3.97 0.69
N GLN A 147 16.63 -2.70 0.74
CA GLN A 147 15.23 -2.34 0.91
C GLN A 147 14.41 -2.66 -0.33
N LEU A 148 14.96 -2.40 -1.52
CA LEU A 148 14.29 -2.74 -2.78
C LEU A 148 14.04 -4.25 -2.90
N SER A 149 14.98 -5.10 -2.51
CA SER A 149 14.81 -6.56 -2.57
C SER A 149 13.81 -7.12 -1.56
N MET A 150 13.43 -6.35 -0.54
CA MET A 150 12.37 -6.74 0.41
C MET A 150 10.96 -6.55 -0.15
N ILE A 151 10.79 -5.64 -1.11
CA ILE A 151 9.48 -5.29 -1.63
C ILE A 151 8.89 -6.53 -2.29
N SER A 152 7.78 -7.05 -1.74
CA SER A 152 7.13 -8.22 -2.31
C SER A 152 6.63 -7.95 -3.72
N LEU A 153 6.47 -9.00 -4.53
CA LEU A 153 5.96 -8.84 -5.91
C LEU A 153 4.57 -8.18 -5.93
N ASP A 154 3.70 -8.54 -4.98
CA ASP A 154 2.34 -7.99 -4.87
C ASP A 154 2.33 -6.49 -4.60
N VAL A 155 3.32 -5.97 -3.87
CA VAL A 155 3.50 -4.53 -3.64
C VAL A 155 4.25 -3.88 -4.79
N PHE A 156 5.25 -4.55 -5.34
CA PHE A 156 6.12 -4.03 -6.41
C PHE A 156 5.31 -3.64 -7.65
N VAL A 157 4.36 -4.48 -8.06
CA VAL A 157 3.47 -4.21 -9.22
C VAL A 157 2.48 -3.07 -8.96
N ARG A 158 2.28 -2.68 -7.69
CA ARG A 158 1.36 -1.61 -7.28
C ARG A 158 2.03 -0.25 -7.13
N ILE A 159 3.36 -0.17 -7.20
CA ILE A 159 4.07 1.11 -7.24
C ILE A 159 3.59 1.88 -8.49
N LYS A 160 3.05 3.09 -8.30
CA LYS A 160 2.55 3.90 -9.42
C LYS A 160 3.63 4.10 -10.49
N PRO A 161 3.31 4.01 -11.79
CA PRO A 161 4.30 4.17 -12.86
C PRO A 161 5.17 5.41 -12.73
N THR A 162 4.56 6.57 -12.42
CA THR A 162 5.29 7.83 -12.25
C THR A 162 6.31 7.77 -11.11
N ALA A 163 5.99 7.16 -9.98
CA ALA A 163 6.91 6.96 -8.87
C ALA A 163 7.99 5.91 -9.23
N PHE A 164 7.59 4.81 -9.88
CA PHE A 164 8.48 3.75 -10.34
C PHE A 164 9.57 4.27 -11.29
N SER A 165 9.22 5.21 -12.18
CA SER A 165 10.16 5.82 -13.14
C SER A 165 11.31 6.59 -12.47
N ALA A 166 11.20 6.92 -11.18
CA ALA A 166 12.24 7.60 -10.42
C ALA A 166 13.33 6.65 -9.90
N LEU A 167 13.15 5.32 -9.99
CA LEU A 167 14.20 4.37 -9.65
C LEU A 167 15.43 4.58 -10.54
N THR A 168 16.59 4.75 -9.92
CA THR A 168 17.83 4.96 -10.66
C THR A 168 18.26 3.70 -11.42
N VAL A 169 19.09 3.85 -12.45
CA VAL A 169 19.65 2.71 -13.19
C VAL A 169 20.37 1.72 -12.25
N SER A 170 21.09 2.22 -11.24
CA SER A 170 21.75 1.39 -10.24
C SER A 170 20.76 0.62 -9.35
N GLN A 171 19.66 1.26 -8.95
CA GLN A 171 18.58 0.59 -8.22
C GLN A 171 17.91 -0.48 -9.08
N MET A 172 17.63 -0.19 -10.35
CA MET A 172 17.07 -1.15 -11.30
C MET A 172 17.99 -2.37 -11.48
N ALA A 173 19.31 -2.17 -11.53
CA ALA A 173 20.28 -3.26 -11.61
C ALA A 173 20.34 -4.11 -10.33
N SER A 174 19.83 -3.61 -9.20
CA SER A 174 19.82 -4.33 -7.93
C SER A 174 18.52 -5.11 -7.67
N LEU A 175 17.55 -5.01 -8.57
CA LEU A 175 16.30 -5.77 -8.48
C LEU A 175 16.57 -7.27 -8.60
N SER A 176 15.74 -8.06 -7.92
CA SER A 176 15.72 -9.50 -8.18
C SER A 176 15.17 -9.80 -9.57
N THR A 177 15.54 -10.96 -10.13
CA THR A 177 14.95 -11.47 -11.38
C THR A 177 13.43 -11.56 -11.30
N ALA A 178 12.89 -11.99 -10.16
CA ALA A 178 11.44 -12.07 -9.96
C ALA A 178 10.77 -10.69 -10.01
N GLN A 179 11.36 -9.66 -9.38
CA GLN A 179 10.86 -8.29 -9.46
C GLN A 179 10.94 -7.74 -10.88
N ALA A 180 12.07 -7.94 -11.57
CA ALA A 180 12.24 -7.50 -12.96
C ALA A 180 11.21 -8.13 -13.91
N LEU A 181 10.87 -9.41 -13.70
CA LEU A 181 9.83 -10.12 -14.46
C LEU A 181 8.40 -9.70 -14.08
N SER A 182 8.21 -9.12 -12.89
CA SER A 182 6.89 -8.66 -12.43
C SER A 182 6.54 -7.23 -12.88
N VAL A 183 7.50 -6.47 -13.42
CA VAL A 183 7.28 -5.09 -13.90
C VAL A 183 6.10 -5.06 -14.86
N THR A 184 5.12 -4.21 -14.57
CA THR A 184 3.90 -4.12 -15.37
C THR A 184 4.12 -3.32 -16.66
N ASP A 185 3.24 -3.50 -17.65
CA ASP A 185 3.29 -2.72 -18.90
C ASP A 185 3.18 -1.21 -18.64
N ASP A 186 2.35 -0.81 -17.69
CA ASP A 186 2.21 0.60 -17.29
C ASP A 186 3.51 1.16 -16.70
N GLN A 187 4.15 0.41 -15.79
CA GLN A 187 5.45 0.78 -15.22
C GLN A 187 6.53 0.82 -16.32
N LEU A 188 6.54 -0.15 -17.22
CA LEU A 188 7.48 -0.22 -18.33
C LEU A 188 7.32 0.94 -19.32
N SER A 189 6.09 1.40 -19.56
CA SER A 189 5.77 2.46 -20.53
C SER A 189 6.44 3.79 -20.21
N VAL A 190 6.67 4.07 -18.92
CA VAL A 190 7.24 5.33 -18.42
C VAL A 190 8.76 5.28 -18.19
N LEU A 191 9.39 4.11 -18.37
CA LEU A 191 10.85 3.97 -18.19
C LEU A 191 11.65 4.52 -19.37
N ASN A 192 12.80 5.09 -19.06
CA ASN A 192 13.79 5.49 -20.06
C ASN A 192 14.56 4.26 -20.61
N PRO A 193 15.28 4.40 -21.75
CA PRO A 193 15.99 3.29 -22.37
C PRO A 193 17.04 2.61 -21.47
N ALA A 194 17.73 3.37 -20.61
CA ALA A 194 18.75 2.82 -19.73
C ALA A 194 18.14 1.94 -18.62
N GLN A 195 17.01 2.34 -18.04
CA GLN A 195 16.25 1.54 -17.07
C GLN A 195 15.71 0.25 -17.73
N LYS A 196 15.15 0.36 -18.95
CA LYS A 196 14.68 -0.80 -19.72
C LYS A 196 15.81 -1.79 -20.02
N ALA A 197 17.00 -1.29 -20.36
CA ALA A 197 18.18 -2.13 -20.59
C ALA A 197 18.57 -2.95 -19.34
N GLN A 198 18.48 -2.35 -18.13
CA GLN A 198 18.75 -3.10 -16.89
C GLN A 198 17.72 -4.21 -16.64
N LEU A 199 16.44 -3.95 -16.88
CA LEU A 199 15.42 -4.99 -16.76
C LEU A 199 15.66 -6.15 -17.73
N ARG A 200 16.05 -5.87 -18.98
CA ARG A 200 16.43 -6.91 -19.95
C ARG A 200 17.63 -7.73 -19.46
N ALA A 201 18.65 -7.07 -18.90
CA ALA A 201 19.81 -7.76 -18.31
C ALA A 201 19.43 -8.70 -17.15
N LEU A 202 18.33 -8.39 -16.45
CA LEU A 202 17.75 -9.23 -15.39
C LEU A 202 16.77 -10.29 -15.90
N GLY A 203 16.55 -10.39 -17.21
CA GLY A 203 15.70 -11.41 -17.85
C GLY A 203 14.30 -10.96 -18.25
N ALA A 204 13.94 -9.68 -18.08
CA ALA A 204 12.64 -9.18 -18.51
C ALA A 204 12.52 -9.12 -20.04
N THR A 205 11.48 -9.73 -20.60
CA THR A 205 11.20 -9.69 -22.04
C THR A 205 10.52 -8.38 -22.42
N ILE A 206 11.31 -7.37 -22.82
CA ILE A 206 10.83 -6.04 -23.18
C ILE A 206 10.98 -5.84 -24.69
N SER A 207 9.85 -5.85 -25.42
CA SER A 207 9.84 -5.57 -26.86
C SER A 207 10.35 -4.16 -27.14
N ASP A 208 11.35 -4.05 -28.00
CA ASP A 208 11.82 -2.75 -28.47
C ASP A 208 10.92 -2.27 -29.64
N PRO A 209 10.37 -1.04 -29.61
CA PRO A 209 9.62 -0.51 -30.75
C PRO A 209 10.48 -0.38 -32.02
N SER A 210 11.81 -0.50 -31.94
CA SER A 210 12.73 -0.44 -33.08
C SER A 210 12.95 -1.75 -33.83
N GLY A 211 12.38 -2.89 -33.40
CA GLY A 211 12.41 -4.14 -34.17
C GLY A 211 13.77 -4.83 -34.28
N ALA A 212 14.75 -4.49 -33.45
CA ALA A 212 15.99 -5.27 -33.35
C ALA A 212 15.79 -6.46 -32.37
N PRO A 213 16.13 -7.70 -32.77
CA PRO A 213 16.08 -8.83 -31.85
C PRO A 213 17.15 -8.68 -30.77
N GLY A 214 16.76 -8.97 -29.52
CA GLY A 214 17.66 -9.07 -28.36
C GLY A 214 18.45 -10.38 -28.34
#